data_AF-K2C6R8-F1
#
_entry.id   AF-K2C6R8-F1
#
_cell.length_a   1.000
_cell.length_b   1.000
_cell.length_c   1.000
_cell.angle_alpha   90.00
_cell.angle_beta   90.00
_cell.angle_gamma   90.00
#
_symmetry.space_group_name_H-M   'P 1'
#
loop_
_entity.id
_entity.type
_entity.pdbx_description
1 polymer ?
#
loop_
_entity_poly.entity_id
_entity_poly.type
_entity_poly.pdbx_seq_one_letter_code
_entity_poly.pdbx_strand_id
1 'polypeptide(L)'
;MLNEQLERLQTDHIDFYLLHALNKWSWNKILDLQLIKEAEKALADGRIRHLGFSFHDKLETFKQIVDGYNKWTFCQIQYNFMDTNFQAGKEGLQYAASKGLAVVIMEPLRGGKLAADIPAARPLWESADIKRKPADWALQWLWNQPEVSVVLSGMSTLDQVKENTASAAASSIGLLTTQELELVEKVNKELTARSPIPCTACEYCLPCPNGVNIPRNFESYNNAAMYNDINDSRMDYKMWISDPEKASECIQCDECLSKCPQQIAISTWMPVIDGVLGHGQPFVESVT
;
A
#
# COMPACT_ATOMS: atom_id res chain seq x y z
N MET A 1 -18.88 -17.52 -10.40
CA MET A 1 -18.29 -16.49 -9.54
C MET A 1 -19.28 -15.36 -9.24
N LEU A 2 -19.69 -14.52 -10.20
CA LEU A 2 -20.62 -13.41 -9.91
C LEU A 2 -21.94 -13.86 -9.26
N ASN A 3 -22.61 -14.89 -9.81
CA ASN A 3 -23.87 -15.37 -9.23
C ASN A 3 -23.72 -15.88 -7.78
N GLU A 4 -22.58 -16.48 -7.44
CA GLU A 4 -22.29 -16.93 -6.07
C GLU A 4 -22.05 -15.72 -5.13
N GLN A 5 -21.44 -14.65 -5.63
CA GLN A 5 -21.28 -13.40 -4.88
C GLN A 5 -22.64 -12.74 -4.63
N LEU A 6 -23.51 -12.69 -5.65
CA LEU A 6 -24.89 -12.19 -5.52
C LEU A 6 -25.71 -12.98 -4.50
N GLU A 7 -25.63 -14.32 -4.55
CA GLU A 7 -26.29 -15.20 -3.59
C GLU A 7 -25.82 -14.93 -2.15
N ARG A 8 -24.50 -14.84 -1.94
CA ARG A 8 -23.92 -14.56 -0.61
C ARG A 8 -24.28 -13.17 -0.08
N LEU A 9 -24.34 -12.18 -0.95
CA LEU A 9 -24.72 -10.81 -0.61
C LEU A 9 -26.24 -10.64 -0.52
N GLN A 10 -27.02 -11.65 -0.88
CA GLN A 10 -28.49 -11.64 -0.88
C GLN A 10 -29.07 -10.46 -1.68
N THR A 11 -28.45 -10.19 -2.84
CA THR A 11 -28.83 -9.10 -3.75
C THR A 11 -28.83 -9.63 -5.19
N ASP A 12 -29.58 -8.98 -6.07
CA ASP A 12 -29.62 -9.27 -7.50
C ASP A 12 -28.63 -8.41 -8.32
N HIS A 13 -28.04 -7.38 -7.70
CA HIS A 13 -27.06 -6.49 -8.34
C HIS A 13 -25.96 -6.03 -7.38
N ILE A 14 -24.84 -5.60 -7.99
CA ILE A 14 -23.72 -4.94 -7.32
C ILE A 14 -23.53 -3.55 -7.94
N ASP A 15 -23.56 -2.49 -7.14
CA ASP A 15 -23.37 -1.12 -7.64
C ASP A 15 -21.97 -0.92 -8.25
N PHE A 16 -20.91 -1.31 -7.52
CA PHE A 16 -19.53 -1.19 -7.96
C PHE A 16 -18.84 -2.55 -7.90
N TYR A 17 -18.53 -3.12 -9.07
CA TYR A 17 -17.81 -4.37 -9.20
C TYR A 17 -16.40 -4.12 -9.68
N LEU A 18 -15.43 -4.82 -9.11
CA LEU A 18 -14.04 -4.71 -9.55
C LEU A 18 -13.43 -6.06 -9.90
N LEU A 19 -12.58 -6.05 -10.93
CA LEU A 19 -11.64 -7.16 -11.15
C LEU A 19 -10.50 -7.02 -10.15
N HIS A 20 -10.33 -8.04 -9.32
CA HIS A 20 -9.48 -7.95 -8.15
C HIS A 20 -8.00 -8.22 -8.47
N ALA A 21 -7.13 -7.45 -7.83
CA ALA A 21 -5.69 -7.63 -7.80
C ALA A 21 -5.05 -7.74 -9.19
N LEU A 22 -5.38 -6.77 -10.07
CA LEU A 22 -4.78 -6.73 -11.39
C LEU A 22 -3.29 -6.37 -11.29
N ASN A 23 -2.51 -7.16 -12.01
CA ASN A 23 -1.08 -7.03 -12.28
C ASN A 23 -0.83 -7.51 -13.72
N LYS A 24 0.42 -7.49 -14.19
CA LYS A 24 0.74 -7.83 -15.58
C LYS A 24 0.24 -9.22 -15.99
N TRP A 25 0.36 -10.20 -15.09
CA TRP A 25 -0.05 -11.57 -15.35
C TRP A 25 -1.57 -11.74 -15.30
N SER A 26 -2.24 -11.21 -14.27
CA SER A 26 -3.69 -11.34 -14.14
C SER A 26 -4.40 -10.54 -15.23
N TRP A 27 -3.85 -9.40 -15.64
CA TRP A 27 -4.37 -8.64 -16.79
C TRP A 27 -4.37 -9.46 -18.08
N ASN A 28 -3.25 -10.12 -18.41
CA ASN A 28 -3.20 -11.01 -19.58
C ASN A 28 -4.24 -12.14 -19.48
N LYS A 29 -4.41 -12.73 -18.29
CA LYS A 29 -5.46 -13.75 -18.08
C LYS A 29 -6.89 -13.21 -18.26
N ILE A 30 -7.16 -11.99 -17.79
CA ILE A 30 -8.46 -11.33 -18.00
C ILE A 30 -8.76 -11.25 -19.50
N LEU A 31 -7.77 -10.88 -20.31
CA LEU A 31 -7.89 -10.79 -21.77
C LEU A 31 -8.06 -12.16 -22.43
N ASP A 32 -7.20 -13.12 -22.10
CA ASP A 32 -7.20 -14.47 -22.69
C ASP A 32 -8.53 -15.20 -22.43
N LEU A 33 -9.06 -15.07 -21.22
CA LEU A 33 -10.33 -15.67 -20.81
C LEU A 33 -11.56 -14.84 -21.20
N GLN A 34 -11.36 -13.70 -21.90
CA GLN A 34 -12.42 -12.78 -22.32
C GLN A 34 -13.31 -12.29 -21.16
N LEU A 35 -12.74 -12.12 -19.97
CA LEU A 35 -13.50 -11.77 -18.77
C LEU A 35 -14.09 -10.36 -18.83
N ILE A 36 -13.47 -9.45 -19.60
CA ILE A 36 -14.07 -8.14 -19.91
C ILE A 36 -15.41 -8.30 -20.61
N LYS A 37 -15.51 -9.21 -21.59
CA LYS A 37 -16.75 -9.46 -22.34
C LYS A 37 -17.84 -10.05 -21.44
N GLU A 38 -17.48 -10.92 -20.51
CA GLU A 38 -18.43 -11.42 -19.52
C GLU A 38 -18.90 -10.33 -18.54
N ALA A 39 -17.99 -9.43 -18.14
CA ALA A 39 -18.35 -8.27 -17.33
C ALA A 39 -19.26 -7.29 -18.09
N GLU A 40 -19.06 -7.10 -19.39
CA GLU A 40 -19.95 -6.31 -20.24
C GLU A 40 -21.37 -6.91 -20.32
N LYS A 41 -21.52 -8.23 -20.34
CA LYS A 41 -22.85 -8.87 -20.24
C LYS A 41 -23.51 -8.57 -18.91
N ALA A 42 -22.76 -8.67 -17.81
CA ALA A 42 -23.27 -8.37 -16.46
C ALA A 42 -23.63 -6.89 -16.27
N LEU A 43 -22.93 -5.98 -16.96
CA LEU A 43 -23.32 -4.57 -17.07
C LEU A 43 -24.63 -4.43 -17.86
N ALA A 44 -24.73 -5.09 -19.02
CA ALA A 44 -25.89 -4.99 -19.90
C ALA A 44 -27.17 -5.57 -19.30
N ASP A 45 -27.07 -6.65 -18.52
CA ASP A 45 -28.20 -7.27 -17.82
C ASP A 45 -28.47 -6.71 -16.42
N GLY A 46 -27.70 -5.72 -15.98
CA GLY A 46 -27.94 -4.95 -14.75
C GLY A 46 -27.45 -5.61 -13.46
N ARG A 47 -26.81 -6.79 -13.52
CA ARG A 47 -26.20 -7.43 -12.35
C ARG A 47 -25.02 -6.63 -11.78
N ILE A 48 -24.38 -5.80 -12.59
CA ILE A 48 -23.36 -4.84 -12.18
C ILE A 48 -23.73 -3.47 -12.75
N ARG A 49 -23.54 -2.39 -11.98
CA ARG A 49 -23.78 -1.01 -12.47
C ARG A 49 -22.50 -0.30 -12.94
N HIS A 50 -21.40 -0.50 -12.22
CA HIS A 50 -20.11 0.12 -12.49
C HIS A 50 -19.00 -0.92 -12.44
N LEU A 51 -18.09 -0.88 -13.40
CA LEU A 51 -16.99 -1.82 -13.52
C LEU A 51 -15.65 -1.11 -13.35
N GLY A 52 -14.85 -1.61 -12.42
CA GLY A 52 -13.50 -1.12 -12.14
C GLY A 52 -12.51 -2.26 -11.94
N PHE A 53 -11.36 -1.92 -11.37
CA PHE A 53 -10.33 -2.88 -11.00
C PHE A 53 -9.58 -2.42 -9.76
N SER A 54 -9.03 -3.36 -8.99
CA SER A 54 -7.96 -3.04 -8.01
C SER A 54 -6.60 -3.44 -8.56
N PHE A 55 -5.54 -2.81 -8.07
CA PHE A 55 -4.22 -2.89 -8.71
C PHE A 55 -3.09 -3.21 -7.72
N HIS A 56 -2.17 -4.10 -8.12
CA HIS A 56 -1.00 -4.54 -7.34
C HIS A 56 0.22 -4.86 -8.23
N ASP A 57 0.77 -3.86 -8.91
CA ASP A 57 2.00 -3.97 -9.71
C ASP A 57 2.68 -2.60 -9.88
N LYS A 58 3.60 -2.44 -10.83
CA LYS A 58 4.29 -1.18 -11.15
C LYS A 58 3.44 -0.24 -12.02
N LEU A 59 3.68 1.06 -11.89
CA LEU A 59 3.01 2.12 -12.64
C LEU A 59 2.89 1.88 -14.16
N GLU A 60 3.89 1.29 -14.81
CA GLU A 60 3.81 0.97 -16.25
C GLU A 60 2.62 0.03 -16.54
N THR A 61 2.52 -1.06 -15.79
CA THR A 61 1.39 -2.01 -15.86
C THR A 61 0.08 -1.31 -15.51
N PHE A 62 0.07 -0.42 -14.53
CA PHE A 62 -1.14 0.34 -14.16
C PHE A 62 -1.68 1.11 -15.38
N LYS A 63 -0.81 1.88 -16.05
CA LYS A 63 -1.19 2.65 -17.24
C LYS A 63 -1.68 1.75 -18.37
N GLN A 64 -1.04 0.60 -18.58
CA GLN A 64 -1.47 -0.41 -19.56
C GLN A 64 -2.88 -0.93 -19.27
N ILE A 65 -3.24 -1.18 -18.01
CA ILE A 65 -4.57 -1.65 -17.61
C ILE A 65 -5.62 -0.55 -17.80
N VAL A 66 -5.30 0.69 -17.38
CA VAL A 66 -6.19 1.85 -17.55
C VAL A 66 -6.50 2.08 -19.04
N ASP A 67 -5.48 2.08 -19.90
CA ASP A 67 -5.65 2.29 -21.34
C ASP A 67 -6.18 1.04 -22.07
N GLY A 68 -6.07 -0.14 -21.45
CA GLY A 68 -6.45 -1.41 -22.04
C GLY A 68 -7.97 -1.65 -22.13
N TYR A 69 -8.79 -0.86 -21.43
CA TYR A 69 -10.24 -0.92 -21.54
C TYR A 69 -10.88 0.45 -21.26
N ASN A 70 -11.66 0.96 -22.20
CA ASN A 70 -12.15 2.34 -22.18
C ASN A 70 -13.46 2.56 -21.39
N LYS A 71 -14.07 1.51 -20.83
CA LYS A 71 -15.30 1.62 -20.01
C LYS A 71 -15.04 1.35 -18.53
N TRP A 72 -13.79 1.45 -18.06
CA TRP A 72 -13.54 1.53 -16.63
C TRP A 72 -14.26 2.75 -16.06
N THR A 73 -14.97 2.58 -14.96
CA THR A 73 -15.61 3.68 -14.23
C THR A 73 -14.83 4.10 -12.99
N PHE A 74 -14.04 3.17 -12.42
CA PHE A 74 -13.19 3.44 -11.26
C PHE A 74 -11.98 2.50 -11.21
N CYS A 75 -10.98 2.89 -10.42
CA CYS A 75 -9.89 2.01 -10.03
C CYS A 75 -9.63 2.12 -8.53
N GLN A 76 -9.08 1.07 -7.93
CA GLN A 76 -8.68 1.03 -6.54
C GLN A 76 -7.16 0.84 -6.43
N ILE A 77 -6.49 1.75 -5.74
CA ILE A 77 -5.03 1.76 -5.55
C ILE A 77 -4.65 1.87 -4.07
N GLN A 78 -3.50 1.30 -3.69
CA GLN A 78 -2.88 1.60 -2.41
C GLN A 78 -2.23 2.98 -2.46
N TYR A 79 -2.57 3.85 -1.51
CA TYR A 79 -1.99 5.19 -1.42
C TYR A 79 -2.15 5.77 -0.02
N ASN A 80 -1.07 6.37 0.50
CA ASN A 80 -1.04 7.11 1.76
C ASN A 80 0.19 8.04 1.76
N PHE A 81 0.34 8.89 2.78
CA PHE A 81 1.41 9.89 2.80
C PHE A 81 2.83 9.30 2.91
N MET A 82 2.98 8.04 3.30
CA MET A 82 4.26 7.32 3.29
C MET A 82 4.54 6.68 1.92
N ASP A 83 3.51 6.06 1.34
CA ASP A 83 3.62 5.19 0.14
C ASP A 83 3.36 5.96 -1.16
N THR A 84 3.86 7.19 -1.28
CA THR A 84 3.50 8.09 -2.40
C THR A 84 4.05 7.65 -3.77
N ASN A 85 5.09 6.81 -3.78
CA ASN A 85 5.73 6.28 -4.98
C ASN A 85 5.63 4.74 -5.08
N PHE A 86 4.74 4.13 -4.31
CA PHE A 86 4.54 2.67 -4.30
C PHE A 86 3.44 2.25 -5.27
N GLN A 87 3.67 1.17 -6.03
CA GLN A 87 2.74 0.66 -7.05
C GLN A 87 2.29 1.73 -8.06
N ALA A 88 1.00 2.07 -8.08
CA ALA A 88 0.48 3.17 -8.90
C ALA A 88 0.98 4.53 -8.39
N GLY A 89 1.05 4.71 -7.06
CA GLY A 89 1.53 5.93 -6.42
C GLY A 89 0.76 7.19 -6.85
N LYS A 90 1.39 8.35 -6.60
CA LYS A 90 0.83 9.66 -6.93
C LYS A 90 0.63 9.84 -8.43
N GLU A 91 1.58 9.36 -9.23
CA GLU A 91 1.49 9.48 -10.68
C GLU A 91 0.33 8.65 -11.25
N GLY A 92 0.10 7.45 -10.72
CA GLY A 92 -1.05 6.62 -11.08
C GLY A 92 -2.38 7.23 -10.65
N LEU A 93 -2.46 7.79 -9.43
CA LEU A 93 -3.62 8.55 -8.96
C LEU A 93 -3.99 9.67 -9.94
N GLN A 94 -3.03 10.52 -10.27
CA GLN A 94 -3.23 11.65 -11.19
C GLN A 94 -3.56 11.19 -12.61
N TYR A 95 -2.91 10.13 -13.07
CA TYR A 95 -3.14 9.57 -14.39
C TYR A 95 -4.56 9.00 -14.53
N ALA A 96 -5.02 8.18 -13.57
CA ALA A 96 -6.37 7.63 -13.58
C ALA A 96 -7.44 8.73 -13.51
N ALA A 97 -7.26 9.72 -12.64
CA ALA A 97 -8.16 10.88 -12.55
C ALA A 97 -8.18 11.66 -13.89
N SER A 98 -7.03 11.84 -14.54
CA SER A 98 -6.96 12.51 -15.86
C SER A 98 -7.70 11.75 -16.98
N LYS A 99 -7.92 10.45 -16.78
CA LYS A 99 -8.68 9.57 -17.67
C LYS A 99 -10.17 9.51 -17.31
N GLY A 100 -10.61 10.26 -16.31
CA GLY A 100 -12.01 10.32 -15.86
C GLY A 100 -12.43 9.15 -14.97
N LEU A 101 -11.49 8.35 -14.46
CA LEU A 101 -11.80 7.28 -13.51
C LEU A 101 -11.96 7.88 -12.11
N ALA A 102 -12.96 7.41 -11.37
CA ALA A 102 -12.97 7.60 -9.92
C ALA A 102 -11.83 6.78 -9.30
N VAL A 103 -11.09 7.37 -8.36
CA VAL A 103 -9.97 6.69 -7.70
C VAL A 103 -10.32 6.39 -6.25
N VAL A 104 -10.38 5.10 -5.92
CA VAL A 104 -10.64 4.57 -4.58
C VAL A 104 -9.32 4.25 -3.90
N ILE A 105 -9.10 4.78 -2.71
CA ILE A 105 -7.88 4.56 -1.93
C ILE A 105 -8.08 3.42 -0.95
N MET A 106 -7.25 2.39 -1.06
CA MET A 106 -7.07 1.36 -0.04
C MET A 106 -5.77 1.56 0.73
N GLU A 107 -5.64 0.88 1.87
CA GLU A 107 -4.52 1.03 2.80
C GLU A 107 -4.21 2.48 3.22
N PRO A 108 -5.24 3.32 3.50
CA PRO A 108 -5.01 4.73 3.82
C PRO A 108 -4.24 4.94 5.13
N LEU A 109 -4.31 3.95 6.03
CA LEU A 109 -3.68 3.96 7.35
C LEU A 109 -2.60 2.88 7.51
N ARG A 110 -2.24 2.18 6.41
CA ARG A 110 -1.24 1.10 6.37
C ARG A 110 -1.49 0.04 7.46
N GLY A 111 -2.65 -0.62 7.42
CA GLY A 111 -3.08 -1.56 8.47
C GLY A 111 -3.31 -0.95 9.86
N GLY A 112 -3.46 0.37 9.97
CA GLY A 112 -3.62 1.08 11.25
C GLY A 112 -2.32 1.61 11.84
N LYS A 113 -1.16 1.31 11.25
CA LYS A 113 0.16 1.79 11.70
C LYS A 113 0.25 3.31 11.72
N LEU A 114 -0.40 4.00 10.77
CA LEU A 114 -0.44 5.47 10.72
C LEU A 114 -1.46 6.09 11.70
N ALA A 115 -2.35 5.28 12.28
CA ALA A 115 -3.28 5.71 13.31
C ALA A 115 -2.70 5.55 14.73
N ALA A 116 -1.58 4.83 14.87
CA ALA A 116 -0.94 4.57 16.14
C ALA A 116 -0.30 5.84 16.74
N ASP A 117 -0.21 5.88 18.07
CA ASP A 117 0.56 6.90 18.78
C ASP A 117 2.05 6.52 18.74
N ILE A 118 2.74 6.99 17.70
CA ILE A 118 4.17 6.73 17.50
C ILE A 118 4.98 7.81 18.24
N PRO A 119 5.79 7.45 19.26
CA PRO A 119 6.50 8.43 20.08
C PRO A 119 7.38 9.41 19.29
N ALA A 120 8.00 8.98 18.19
CA ALA A 120 8.82 9.83 17.34
C ALA A 120 8.00 10.87 16.55
N ALA A 121 6.77 10.52 16.14
CA ALA A 121 5.88 11.45 15.42
C ALA A 121 5.10 12.38 16.37
N ARG A 122 4.93 12.00 17.64
CA ARG A 122 4.09 12.72 18.61
C ARG A 122 4.46 14.20 18.77
N PRO A 123 5.73 14.60 18.99
CA PRO A 123 6.07 16.02 19.13
C PRO A 123 5.75 16.84 17.89
N LEU A 124 5.87 16.23 16.70
CA LEU A 124 5.52 16.87 15.44
C LEU A 124 4.01 17.09 15.36
N TRP A 125 3.19 16.07 15.60
CA TRP A 125 1.73 16.25 15.64
C TRP A 125 1.27 17.25 16.70
N GLU A 126 1.92 17.27 17.86
CA GLU A 126 1.64 18.22 18.94
C GLU A 126 2.03 19.65 18.58
N SER A 127 2.91 19.85 17.60
CA SER A 127 3.31 21.20 17.15
C SER A 127 2.26 21.89 16.27
N ALA A 128 1.25 21.16 15.77
CA ALA A 128 0.20 21.74 14.93
C ALA A 128 -0.73 22.67 15.72
N ASP A 129 -1.13 23.80 15.13
CA ASP A 129 -2.11 24.70 15.73
C ASP A 129 -3.48 24.02 15.88
N ILE A 130 -3.92 23.32 14.84
CA ILE A 130 -5.13 22.50 14.86
C ILE A 130 -4.76 21.09 15.34
N LYS A 131 -5.33 20.68 16.48
CA LYS A 131 -5.10 19.35 17.02
C LYS A 131 -5.94 18.31 16.29
N ARG A 132 -5.26 17.27 15.81
CA ARG A 132 -5.86 16.12 15.14
C ARG A 132 -5.27 14.84 15.71
N LYS A 133 -6.05 13.77 15.67
CA LYS A 133 -5.52 12.43 15.93
C LYS A 133 -4.69 11.96 14.72
N PRO A 134 -3.72 11.04 14.88
CA PRO A 134 -2.93 10.52 13.76
C PRO A 134 -3.77 9.96 12.60
N ALA A 135 -4.86 9.25 12.90
CA ALA A 135 -5.80 8.78 11.89
C ALA A 135 -6.46 9.93 11.10
N ASP A 136 -6.86 11.02 11.78
CA ASP A 136 -7.45 12.20 11.13
C ASP A 136 -6.40 12.89 10.24
N TRP A 137 -5.16 13.05 10.69
CA TRP A 137 -4.07 13.57 9.83
C TRP A 137 -3.92 12.78 8.52
N ALA A 138 -3.84 11.45 8.63
CA ALA A 138 -3.65 10.58 7.48
C ALA A 138 -4.84 10.62 6.51
N LEU A 139 -6.07 10.62 7.03
CA LEU A 139 -7.28 10.65 6.22
C LEU A 139 -7.51 12.03 5.57
N GLN A 140 -7.33 13.13 6.31
CA GLN A 140 -7.45 14.48 5.75
C GLN A 140 -6.41 14.73 4.67
N TRP A 141 -5.19 14.19 4.79
CA TRP A 141 -4.19 14.29 3.73
C TRP A 141 -4.64 13.65 2.42
N LEU A 142 -5.39 12.55 2.49
CA LEU A 142 -6.00 11.92 1.30
C LEU A 142 -7.14 12.76 0.75
N TRP A 143 -8.10 13.17 1.59
CA TRP A 143 -9.25 13.98 1.15
C TRP A 143 -8.89 15.40 0.71
N ASN A 144 -7.70 15.89 1.06
CA ASN A 144 -7.18 17.16 0.58
C ASN A 144 -6.94 17.19 -0.94
N GLN A 145 -6.81 16.02 -1.59
CA GLN A 145 -6.44 15.87 -2.99
C GLN A 145 -7.68 15.70 -3.88
N PRO A 146 -7.86 16.52 -4.94
CA PRO A 146 -9.04 16.45 -5.81
C PRO A 146 -9.16 15.14 -6.60
N GLU A 147 -8.05 14.42 -6.80
CA GLU A 147 -8.03 13.15 -7.52
C GLU A 147 -8.59 11.98 -6.71
N VAL A 148 -8.68 12.10 -5.38
CA VAL A 148 -9.20 11.05 -4.49
C VAL A 148 -10.71 11.11 -4.44
N SER A 149 -11.38 10.06 -4.92
CA SER A 149 -12.85 9.99 -4.95
C SER A 149 -13.43 9.35 -3.68
N VAL A 150 -12.81 8.28 -3.18
CA VAL A 150 -13.26 7.52 -2.00
C VAL A 150 -12.05 7.02 -1.24
N VAL A 151 -12.12 7.00 0.10
CA VAL A 151 -11.10 6.41 0.97
C VAL A 151 -11.71 5.27 1.78
N LEU A 152 -11.13 4.07 1.69
CA LEU A 152 -11.57 2.89 2.43
C LEU A 152 -10.93 2.87 3.82
N SER A 153 -11.61 3.49 4.79
CA SER A 153 -11.14 3.57 6.17
C SER A 153 -11.53 2.31 6.97
N GLY A 154 -10.56 1.41 7.20
CA GLY A 154 -10.75 0.19 8.00
C GLY A 154 -10.89 0.49 9.49
N MET A 155 -11.84 -0.15 10.17
CA MET A 155 -12.22 0.14 11.56
C MET A 155 -12.59 -1.15 12.30
N SER A 156 -12.10 -1.30 13.54
CA SER A 156 -12.35 -2.47 14.40
C SER A 156 -13.27 -2.16 15.58
N THR A 157 -13.49 -0.89 15.92
CA THR A 157 -14.35 -0.49 17.04
C THR A 157 -15.38 0.55 16.61
N LEU A 158 -16.51 0.61 17.33
CA LEU A 158 -17.56 1.60 17.05
C LEU A 158 -17.08 3.04 17.24
N ASP A 159 -16.14 3.27 18.16
CA ASP A 159 -15.60 4.62 18.37
C ASP A 159 -14.75 5.06 17.17
N GLN A 160 -13.97 4.15 16.56
CA GLN A 160 -13.30 4.44 15.28
C GLN A 160 -14.32 4.76 14.17
N VAL A 161 -15.46 4.06 14.14
CA VAL A 161 -16.55 4.38 13.19
C VAL A 161 -17.06 5.80 13.38
N LYS A 162 -17.37 6.19 14.61
CA LYS A 162 -17.84 7.55 14.92
C LYS A 162 -16.79 8.60 14.57
N GLU A 163 -15.53 8.35 14.91
CA GLU A 163 -14.43 9.29 14.66
C GLU A 163 -14.16 9.47 13.17
N ASN A 164 -14.04 8.36 12.42
CA ASN A 164 -13.73 8.42 10.99
C ASN A 164 -14.90 8.97 10.17
N THR A 165 -16.15 8.70 10.56
CA THR A 165 -17.32 9.29 9.89
C THR A 165 -17.44 10.80 10.16
N ALA A 166 -17.15 11.25 11.39
CA ALA A 166 -17.09 12.67 11.71
C ALA A 166 -15.94 13.38 10.97
N SER A 167 -14.77 12.75 10.89
CA SER A 167 -13.61 13.23 10.13
C SER A 167 -13.92 13.36 8.64
N ALA A 168 -14.55 12.35 8.03
CA ALA A 168 -15.00 12.39 6.64
C ALA A 168 -16.01 13.52 6.39
N ALA A 169 -16.97 13.71 7.29
CA ALA A 169 -17.97 14.78 7.17
C ALA A 169 -17.37 16.19 7.23
N ALA A 170 -16.20 16.35 7.88
CA ALA A 170 -15.47 17.61 7.98
C ALA A 170 -14.40 17.80 6.89
N SER A 171 -14.23 16.81 6.00
CA SER A 171 -13.19 16.83 4.99
C SER A 171 -13.54 17.72 3.79
N SER A 172 -12.52 18.30 3.16
CA SER A 172 -12.66 18.97 1.87
C SER A 172 -11.34 18.99 1.11
N ILE A 173 -11.43 19.15 -0.21
CA ILE A 173 -10.26 19.41 -1.05
C ILE A 173 -9.61 20.72 -0.59
N GLY A 174 -8.28 20.72 -0.44
CA GLY A 174 -7.53 21.88 0.02
C GLY A 174 -7.80 22.29 1.48
N LEU A 175 -8.36 21.40 2.32
CA LEU A 175 -8.57 21.67 3.74
C LEU A 175 -7.25 21.93 4.49
N LEU A 176 -6.21 21.15 4.19
CA LEU A 176 -4.93 21.26 4.87
C LEU A 176 -4.14 22.44 4.30
N THR A 177 -3.66 23.29 5.20
CA THR A 177 -2.77 24.40 4.87
C THR A 177 -1.40 23.90 4.40
N THR A 178 -0.63 24.77 3.74
CA THR A 178 0.76 24.46 3.35
C THR A 178 1.60 24.04 4.56
N GLN A 179 1.43 24.71 5.71
CA GLN A 179 2.16 24.39 6.94
C GLN A 179 1.79 22.99 7.48
N GLU A 180 0.52 22.61 7.40
CA GLU A 180 0.06 21.28 7.80
C GLU A 180 0.56 20.19 6.84
N LEU A 181 0.59 20.46 5.53
CA LEU A 181 1.16 19.53 4.54
C LEU A 181 2.68 19.35 4.75
N GLU A 182 3.40 20.43 5.05
CA GLU A 182 4.81 20.37 5.44
C GLU A 182 5.02 19.59 6.73
N LEU A 183 4.08 19.68 7.68
CA LEU A 183 4.13 18.90 8.91
C LEU A 183 3.97 17.40 8.64
N VAL A 184 3.01 17.02 7.79
CA VAL A 184 2.84 15.61 7.37
C VAL A 184 4.11 15.09 6.70
N GLU A 185 4.75 15.89 5.85
CA GLU A 185 6.02 15.52 5.21
C GLU A 185 7.18 15.40 6.22
N LYS A 186 7.23 16.26 7.26
CA LYS A 186 8.20 16.12 8.36
C LYS A 186 7.99 14.82 9.12
N VAL A 187 6.74 14.43 9.40
CA VAL A 187 6.45 13.15 10.05
C VAL A 187 6.84 11.99 9.16
N ASN A 188 6.55 12.04 7.87
CA ASN A 188 7.01 11.03 6.91
C ASN A 188 8.54 10.83 6.98
N LYS A 189 9.30 11.92 6.96
CA LYS A 189 10.77 11.89 7.08
C LYS A 189 11.23 11.34 8.42
N GLU A 190 10.63 11.77 9.53
CA GLU A 190 10.99 11.31 10.88
C GLU A 190 10.76 9.80 11.03
N LEU A 191 9.62 9.29 10.54
CA LEU A 191 9.31 7.87 10.57
C LEU A 191 10.27 7.09 9.67
N THR A 192 10.50 7.57 8.45
CA THR A 192 11.39 6.91 7.48
C THR A 192 12.84 6.87 7.96
N ALA A 193 13.33 7.92 8.63
CA ALA A 193 14.69 8.01 9.17
C ALA A 193 15.01 6.95 10.23
N ARG A 194 13.98 6.30 10.79
CA ARG A 194 14.14 5.18 11.74
C ARG A 194 14.40 3.85 11.03
N SER A 195 14.31 3.79 9.71
CA SER A 195 14.62 2.58 8.93
C SER A 195 16.10 2.25 9.03
N PRO A 196 16.51 1.16 9.71
CA PRO A 196 17.93 0.81 9.84
C PRO A 196 18.58 0.45 8.51
N ILE A 197 17.79 0.02 7.52
CA ILE A 197 18.27 -0.38 6.21
C ILE A 197 17.85 0.70 5.21
N PRO A 198 18.79 1.44 4.57
CA PRO A 198 18.48 2.53 3.64
C PRO A 198 18.07 2.00 2.25
N CYS A 199 17.17 1.02 2.23
CA CYS A 199 16.63 0.41 1.01
C CYS A 199 15.62 1.35 0.35
N THR A 200 15.80 1.61 -0.94
CA THR A 200 14.86 2.39 -1.76
C THR A 200 13.86 1.51 -2.54
N ALA A 201 13.86 0.20 -2.31
CA ALA A 201 13.05 -0.79 -3.01
C ALA A 201 13.15 -0.72 -4.55
N CYS A 202 14.31 -0.31 -5.08
CA CYS A 202 14.54 -0.18 -6.53
C CYS A 202 14.58 -1.51 -7.31
N GLU A 203 14.59 -2.65 -6.61
CA GLU A 203 14.60 -4.01 -7.16
C GLU A 203 15.79 -4.39 -8.06
N TYR A 204 16.84 -3.58 -8.18
CA TYR A 204 18.03 -3.94 -8.97
C TYR A 204 18.76 -5.19 -8.47
N CYS A 205 18.59 -5.53 -7.19
CA CYS A 205 19.10 -6.75 -6.59
C CYS A 205 18.32 -8.02 -6.99
N LEU A 206 17.22 -7.89 -7.74
CA LEU A 206 16.39 -9.01 -8.21
C LEU A 206 16.67 -9.36 -9.69
N PRO A 207 16.48 -10.64 -10.10
CA PRO A 207 16.21 -11.78 -9.22
C PRO A 207 17.44 -12.18 -8.41
N CYS A 208 17.24 -12.60 -7.16
CA CYS A 208 18.27 -13.27 -6.38
C CYS A 208 18.43 -14.71 -6.91
N PRO A 209 19.66 -15.23 -7.10
CA PRO A 209 19.87 -16.62 -7.56
C PRO A 209 19.30 -17.67 -6.59
N ASN A 210 19.05 -17.30 -5.33
CA ASN A 210 18.49 -18.18 -4.30
C ASN A 210 17.02 -17.87 -3.98
N GLY A 211 16.32 -17.09 -4.83
CA GLY A 211 14.89 -16.81 -4.66
C GLY A 211 14.54 -15.69 -3.67
N VAL A 212 15.48 -15.24 -2.82
CA VAL A 212 15.24 -14.20 -1.81
C VAL A 212 14.67 -12.91 -2.43
N ASN A 213 13.52 -12.46 -1.92
CA ASN A 213 12.95 -11.16 -2.26
C ASN A 213 13.54 -10.08 -1.35
N ILE A 214 14.78 -9.66 -1.66
CA ILE A 214 15.59 -8.74 -0.84
C ILE A 214 14.81 -7.46 -0.43
N PRO A 215 14.15 -6.71 -1.35
CA PRO A 215 13.42 -5.51 -0.97
C PRO A 215 12.30 -5.77 0.03
N ARG A 216 11.56 -6.87 -0.12
CA ARG A 216 10.43 -7.21 0.76
C ARG A 216 10.88 -7.58 2.18
N ASN A 217 12.00 -8.31 2.29
CA ASN A 217 12.61 -8.62 3.58
C ASN A 217 13.09 -7.34 4.29
N PHE A 218 13.71 -6.41 3.56
CA PHE A 218 14.12 -5.10 4.08
C PHE A 218 12.94 -4.24 4.51
N GLU A 219 11.86 -4.20 3.74
CA GLU A 219 10.64 -3.48 4.10
C GLU A 219 10.06 -4.03 5.41
N SER A 220 9.93 -5.36 5.53
CA SER A 220 9.41 -5.99 6.74
C SER A 220 10.27 -5.65 7.97
N TYR A 221 11.59 -5.67 7.83
CA TYR A 221 12.51 -5.31 8.92
C TYR A 221 12.45 -3.82 9.29
N ASN A 222 12.45 -2.93 8.29
CA ASN A 222 12.37 -1.49 8.52
C ASN A 222 11.05 -1.06 9.18
N ASN A 223 9.95 -1.72 8.81
CA ASN A 223 8.65 -1.47 9.43
C ASN A 223 8.67 -1.72 10.95
N ALA A 224 9.46 -2.70 11.43
CA ALA A 224 9.60 -2.97 12.86
C ALA A 224 10.16 -1.77 13.62
N ALA A 225 11.23 -1.15 13.12
CA ALA A 225 11.81 0.06 13.72
C ALA A 225 10.89 1.28 13.54
N MET A 226 10.38 1.49 12.34
CA MET A 226 9.61 2.69 11.99
C MET A 226 8.35 2.83 12.85
N TYR A 227 7.62 1.73 13.07
CA TYR A 227 6.37 1.72 13.83
C TYR A 227 6.52 1.25 15.27
N ASN A 228 7.75 0.93 15.70
CA ASN A 228 8.02 0.32 16.99
C ASN A 228 7.17 -0.95 17.23
N ASP A 229 6.98 -1.75 16.17
CA ASP A 229 6.14 -2.94 16.18
C ASP A 229 6.85 -4.14 15.54
N ILE A 230 7.67 -4.79 16.37
CA ILE A 230 8.39 -5.99 15.98
C ILE A 230 7.48 -7.21 15.82
N ASN A 231 6.35 -7.27 16.54
CA ASN A 231 5.50 -8.45 16.54
C ASN A 231 4.67 -8.52 15.26
N ASP A 232 4.12 -7.40 14.82
CA ASP A 232 3.46 -7.32 13.52
C ASP A 232 4.46 -7.61 12.39
N SER A 233 5.67 -7.07 12.47
CA SER A 233 6.70 -7.33 11.45
C SER A 233 7.13 -8.80 11.41
N ARG A 234 7.21 -9.49 12.56
CA ARG A 234 7.42 -10.94 12.66
C ARG A 234 6.26 -11.72 12.03
N MET A 235 5.03 -11.28 12.25
CA MET A 235 3.85 -11.88 11.65
C MET A 235 3.87 -11.71 10.13
N ASP A 236 4.15 -10.48 9.67
CA ASP A 236 4.21 -10.13 8.26
C ASP A 236 5.26 -10.95 7.53
N TYR A 237 6.47 -11.08 8.10
CA TYR A 237 7.54 -11.93 7.58
C TYR A 237 7.10 -13.40 7.43
N LYS A 238 6.33 -13.92 8.40
CA LYS A 238 5.89 -15.32 8.39
C LYS A 238 4.74 -15.60 7.43
N MET A 239 3.78 -14.67 7.33
CA MET A 239 2.53 -14.86 6.59
C MET A 239 2.60 -14.36 5.15
N TRP A 240 3.30 -13.26 4.90
CA TRP A 240 3.21 -12.54 3.62
C TRP A 240 4.45 -12.67 2.74
N ILE A 241 5.59 -13.13 3.29
CA ILE A 241 6.77 -13.49 2.49
C ILE A 241 6.73 -15.01 2.31
N SER A 242 6.73 -15.47 1.05
CA SER A 242 6.74 -16.91 0.78
C SER A 242 8.07 -17.53 1.24
N ASP A 243 8.04 -18.78 1.71
CA ASP A 243 9.25 -19.48 2.17
C ASP A 243 10.45 -19.37 1.22
N PRO A 244 10.33 -19.57 -0.12
CA PRO A 244 11.48 -19.44 -1.02
C PRO A 244 11.97 -18.00 -1.22
N GLU A 245 11.21 -17.00 -0.76
CA GLU A 245 11.56 -15.58 -0.86
C GLU A 245 12.13 -15.01 0.45
N LYS A 246 12.14 -15.78 1.54
CA LYS A 246 12.57 -15.34 2.87
C LYS A 246 14.07 -15.10 2.94
N ALA A 247 14.47 -14.29 3.91
CA ALA A 247 15.87 -14.00 4.19
C ALA A 247 16.67 -15.26 4.60
N SER A 248 15.98 -16.30 5.11
CA SER A 248 16.56 -17.62 5.41
C SER A 248 17.23 -18.30 4.21
N GLU A 249 16.79 -18.00 2.98
CA GLU A 249 17.33 -18.60 1.76
C GLU A 249 18.63 -17.90 1.29
N CYS A 250 19.06 -16.84 1.96
CA CYS A 250 20.28 -16.14 1.60
C CYS A 250 21.53 -16.95 2.01
N ILE A 251 22.28 -17.44 1.01
CA ILE A 251 23.58 -18.09 1.22
C ILE A 251 24.77 -17.12 1.25
N GLN A 252 24.51 -15.80 1.34
CA GLN A 252 25.51 -14.74 1.35
C GLN A 252 26.49 -14.77 0.15
N CYS A 253 25.99 -15.05 -1.05
CA CYS A 253 26.79 -15.12 -2.28
C CYS A 253 27.27 -13.76 -2.83
N ASP A 254 26.86 -12.64 -2.23
CA ASP A 254 27.24 -11.27 -2.58
C ASP A 254 26.90 -10.77 -4.00
N GLU A 255 26.24 -11.57 -4.85
CA GLU A 255 25.88 -11.16 -6.22
C GLU A 255 25.01 -9.89 -6.28
N CYS A 256 24.24 -9.63 -5.22
CA CYS A 256 23.39 -8.45 -5.11
C CYS A 256 24.16 -7.16 -4.78
N LEU A 257 25.37 -7.23 -4.22
CA LEU A 257 26.10 -6.06 -3.72
C LEU A 257 26.50 -5.12 -4.86
N SER A 258 26.99 -5.67 -5.98
CA SER A 258 27.36 -4.88 -7.16
C SER A 258 26.16 -4.23 -7.88
N LYS A 259 24.95 -4.75 -7.63
CA LYS A 259 23.70 -4.24 -8.21
C LYS A 259 23.04 -3.15 -7.36
N CYS A 260 23.43 -3.02 -6.08
CA CYS A 260 22.80 -2.10 -5.15
C CYS A 260 23.36 -0.67 -5.28
N PRO A 261 22.59 0.30 -5.78
CA PRO A 261 23.06 1.69 -5.92
C PRO A 261 23.25 2.37 -4.55
N GLN A 262 22.62 1.83 -3.51
CA GLN A 262 22.72 2.33 -2.13
C GLN A 262 23.90 1.72 -1.37
N GLN A 263 24.67 0.81 -2.00
CA GLN A 263 25.84 0.14 -1.40
C GLN A 263 25.54 -0.51 -0.04
N ILE A 264 24.33 -1.07 0.10
CA ILE A 264 23.89 -1.75 1.32
C ILE A 264 24.65 -3.07 1.46
N ALA A 265 25.06 -3.42 2.68
CA ALA A 265 25.59 -4.73 3.02
C ALA A 265 24.48 -5.80 3.03
N ILE A 266 23.93 -6.11 1.84
CA ILE A 266 22.69 -6.90 1.71
C ILE A 266 22.83 -8.29 2.33
N SER A 267 23.88 -9.01 1.97
CA SER A 267 24.17 -10.35 2.46
C SER A 267 24.44 -10.39 3.97
N THR A 268 24.98 -9.31 4.55
CA THR A 268 25.15 -9.19 6.01
C THR A 268 23.82 -9.01 6.73
N TRP A 269 22.88 -8.27 6.13
CA TRP A 269 21.56 -8.04 6.72
C TRP A 269 20.65 -9.27 6.69
N MET A 270 20.74 -10.15 5.68
CA MET A 270 19.78 -11.26 5.53
C MET A 270 19.72 -12.20 6.76
N PRO A 271 20.85 -12.72 7.30
CA PRO A 271 20.80 -13.56 8.50
C PRO A 271 20.25 -12.81 9.72
N VAL A 272 20.51 -11.51 9.84
CA VAL A 272 19.98 -10.67 10.92
C VAL A 272 18.46 -10.58 10.83
N ILE A 273 17.93 -10.32 9.63
CA ILE A 273 16.50 -10.22 9.38
C ILE A 273 15.80 -11.54 9.75
N ASP A 274 16.32 -12.67 9.27
CA ASP A 274 15.74 -13.98 9.58
C ASP A 274 15.83 -14.31 11.08
N GLY A 275 16.95 -14.00 11.72
CA GLY A 275 17.12 -14.14 13.16
C GLY A 275 16.06 -13.36 13.94
N VAL A 276 15.84 -12.09 13.60
CA VAL A 276 14.92 -11.19 14.32
C VAL A 276 13.45 -11.48 14.01
N LEU A 277 13.10 -11.62 12.74
CA LEU A 277 11.71 -11.76 12.28
C LEU A 277 11.24 -13.23 12.25
N GLY A 278 12.12 -14.15 11.84
CA GLY A 278 11.83 -15.59 11.82
C GLY A 278 11.97 -16.24 13.19
N HIS A 279 13.09 -15.99 13.86
CA HIS A 279 13.51 -16.70 15.08
C HIS A 279 13.36 -15.91 16.38
N GLY A 280 12.86 -14.68 16.33
CA GLY A 280 12.53 -13.91 17.53
C GLY A 280 13.73 -13.30 18.26
N GLN A 281 14.88 -13.16 17.61
CA GLN A 281 16.05 -12.46 18.16
C GLN A 281 15.74 -10.98 18.45
N PRO A 282 16.52 -10.31 19.33
CA PRO A 282 16.41 -8.88 19.58
C PRO A 282 16.66 -8.04 18.33
N PHE A 283 15.96 -6.91 18.20
CA PHE A 283 16.14 -5.98 17.08
C PHE A 283 17.56 -5.41 17.01
N VAL A 284 18.08 -5.25 15.80
CA VAL A 284 19.43 -4.72 15.52
C VAL A 284 19.32 -3.47 14.64
N GLU A 285 19.90 -2.36 15.08
CA GLU A 285 19.83 -1.07 14.38
C GLU A 285 20.89 -0.89 13.28
N SER A 286 22.00 -1.62 13.36
CA SER A 286 23.06 -1.58 12.35
C SER A 286 23.83 -2.89 12.31
N VAL A 287 24.39 -3.20 11.14
CA VAL A 287 25.31 -4.33 10.95
C VAL A 287 26.70 -3.81 10.65
N THR A 288 27.70 -4.50 11.17
CA THR A 288 29.13 -4.25 10.93
C THR A 288 29.65 -5.08 9.77
#